data_AF-A0A7K4FB95-F1
#
_entry.id   AF-A0A7K4FB95-F1
#
_cell.length_a   1.000
_cell.length_b   1.000
_cell.length_c   1.000
_cell.angle_alpha   90.00
_cell.angle_beta   90.00
_cell.angle_gamma   90.00
#
_symmetry.space_group_name_H-M   'P 1'
#
loop_
_entity.id
_entity.type
_entity.pdbx_description
1 polymer ?
#
loop_
_entity_poly.entity_id
_entity_poly.type
_entity_poly.pdbx_seq_one_letter_code
_entity_poly.pdbx_strand_id
1 'polypeptide(L)'
;MGSILIVVSFVVFFVGVEVGQDSVRQQELEKYEQIIAESETTKIETFFEISKDNDPILGNPDAPISIIEFSDYQCQFCARFYSDTMPLLLSQYIETGKVNLISRDFPIVKIHSNAMPTALASECANEQGMYWEYHGKLFETQDTWKQNKSDEMILTLKQFAKDLNLNQEQFDSCLDSKKYSEEI
;
A
#
# COMPACT_ATOMS: atom_id res chain seq x y z
N MET A 1 11.72 -89.26 -38.06
CA MET A 1 13.17 -89.01 -37.94
C MET A 1 13.42 -87.64 -38.54
N GLY A 2 13.93 -86.69 -37.75
CA GLY A 2 14.44 -85.39 -38.23
C GLY A 2 13.51 -84.18 -38.09
N SER A 3 13.54 -83.54 -36.92
CA SER A 3 13.08 -82.15 -36.74
C SER A 3 14.09 -81.18 -37.36
N ILE A 4 13.64 -80.13 -38.04
CA ILE A 4 14.43 -78.90 -38.21
C ILE A 4 13.50 -77.71 -37.95
N LEU A 5 13.81 -77.00 -36.88
CA LEU A 5 13.24 -75.73 -36.46
C LEU A 5 14.10 -74.64 -37.11
N ILE A 6 13.53 -73.75 -37.92
CA ILE A 6 14.22 -72.50 -38.33
C ILE A 6 13.36 -71.33 -37.88
N VAL A 7 13.86 -70.67 -36.84
CA VAL A 7 13.37 -69.41 -36.29
C VAL A 7 13.92 -68.30 -37.19
N VAL A 8 13.06 -67.49 -37.81
CA VAL A 8 13.49 -66.25 -38.46
C VAL A 8 13.01 -65.08 -37.60
N SER A 9 13.98 -64.38 -37.03
CA SER A 9 13.81 -63.26 -36.11
C SER A 9 13.49 -61.95 -36.83
N PHE A 10 12.72 -61.10 -36.15
CA PHE A 10 12.20 -59.78 -36.53
C PHE A 10 13.28 -58.74 -36.86
N VAL A 11 12.99 -57.80 -37.78
CA VAL A 11 13.19 -56.35 -37.54
C VAL A 11 12.17 -55.54 -38.38
N VAL A 12 11.18 -54.92 -37.74
CA VAL A 12 10.44 -53.78 -38.30
C VAL A 12 11.14 -52.53 -37.79
N PHE A 13 11.78 -51.78 -38.70
CA PHE A 13 12.36 -50.48 -38.38
C PHE A 13 11.21 -49.47 -38.18
N PHE A 14 10.79 -49.27 -36.93
CA PHE A 14 10.11 -48.03 -36.55
C PHE A 14 11.20 -46.97 -36.36
N VAL A 15 11.39 -46.13 -37.37
CA VAL A 15 12.12 -44.87 -37.19
C VAL A 15 11.21 -43.95 -36.38
N GLY A 16 11.33 -44.04 -35.06
CA GLY A 16 10.79 -43.02 -34.15
C GLY A 16 11.59 -41.73 -34.34
N VAL A 17 10.91 -40.68 -34.78
CA VAL A 17 11.42 -39.31 -34.62
C VAL A 17 11.21 -38.96 -33.15
N GLU A 18 12.22 -39.18 -32.33
CA GLU A 18 12.26 -38.62 -30.98
C GLU A 18 12.59 -37.12 -31.11
N VAL A 19 11.58 -36.29 -30.88
CA VAL A 19 11.74 -34.85 -30.71
C VAL A 19 12.49 -34.64 -29.40
N GLY A 20 13.82 -34.51 -29.49
CA GLY A 20 14.73 -34.25 -28.37
C GLY A 20 14.59 -32.85 -27.76
N GLN A 21 13.41 -32.54 -27.21
CA GLN A 21 13.10 -31.25 -26.57
C GLN A 21 12.45 -31.39 -25.18
N ASP A 22 12.30 -32.62 -24.68
CA ASP A 22 11.66 -32.91 -23.39
C ASP A 22 12.63 -32.85 -22.20
N SER A 23 13.90 -33.23 -22.36
CA SER A 23 14.83 -33.33 -21.22
C SER A 23 15.25 -31.97 -20.65
N VAL A 24 15.37 -30.95 -21.50
CA VAL A 24 15.75 -29.59 -21.08
C VAL A 24 14.60 -28.93 -20.32
N ARG A 25 13.36 -29.09 -20.81
CA ARG A 25 12.16 -28.58 -20.15
C ARG A 25 11.89 -29.30 -18.83
N GLN A 26 12.14 -30.62 -18.76
CA GLN A 26 12.04 -31.39 -17.53
C GLN A 26 13.08 -30.93 -16.50
N GLN A 27 14.35 -30.76 -16.89
CA GLN A 27 15.37 -30.21 -15.98
C GLN A 27 15.07 -28.80 -15.50
N GLU A 28 14.48 -27.97 -16.36
CA GLU A 28 14.09 -26.62 -16.02
C GLU A 28 12.89 -26.61 -15.05
N LEU A 29 11.91 -27.48 -15.24
CA LEU A 29 10.77 -27.66 -14.32
C LEU A 29 11.20 -28.23 -12.97
N GLU A 30 12.05 -29.27 -12.94
CA GLU A 30 12.61 -29.82 -11.69
C GLU A 30 13.41 -28.77 -10.91
N LYS A 31 14.17 -27.94 -11.63
CA LYS A 31 14.87 -26.79 -11.03
C LYS A 31 13.88 -25.78 -10.42
N TYR A 32 12.79 -25.46 -11.11
CA TYR A 32 11.77 -24.55 -10.58
C TYR A 32 11.00 -25.15 -9.40
N GLU A 33 10.67 -26.43 -9.43
CA GLU A 33 10.04 -27.15 -8.31
C GLU A 33 10.96 -27.20 -7.08
N GLN A 34 12.26 -27.41 -7.27
CA GLN A 34 13.24 -27.38 -6.18
C GLN A 34 13.39 -25.97 -5.58
N ILE A 35 13.40 -24.93 -6.42
CA ILE A 35 13.41 -23.53 -5.95
C ILE A 35 12.15 -23.19 -5.14
N ILE A 36 10.98 -23.66 -5.58
CA ILE A 36 9.72 -23.46 -4.87
C ILE A 36 9.71 -24.21 -3.53
N ALA A 37 10.14 -25.48 -3.52
CA ALA A 37 10.22 -26.29 -2.30
C ALA A 37 11.22 -25.73 -1.28
N GLU A 38 12.35 -25.17 -1.72
CA GLU A 38 13.27 -24.44 -0.83
C GLU A 38 12.66 -23.12 -0.33
N SER A 39 11.89 -22.40 -1.18
CA SER A 39 11.23 -21.15 -0.79
C SER A 39 10.11 -21.34 0.23
N GLU A 40 9.46 -22.51 0.25
CA GLU A 40 8.40 -22.86 1.21
C GLU A 40 8.93 -23.15 2.62
N THR A 41 10.24 -23.35 2.79
CA THR A 41 10.85 -23.63 4.11
C THR A 41 11.24 -22.37 4.90
N THR A 42 11.26 -21.20 4.26
CA THR A 42 11.43 -19.93 4.98
C THR A 42 10.05 -19.39 5.33
N LYS A 43 9.44 -19.99 6.34
CA LYS A 43 8.33 -19.38 7.06
C LYS A 43 8.83 -18.00 7.48
N ILE A 44 8.33 -16.94 6.85
CA ILE A 44 8.64 -15.55 7.21
C ILE A 44 8.03 -15.33 8.61
N GLU A 45 8.74 -15.74 9.65
CA GLU A 45 8.35 -15.56 11.06
C GLU A 45 8.73 -14.16 11.57
N THR A 46 9.31 -13.32 10.73
CA THR A 46 9.38 -11.89 10.99
C THR A 46 8.05 -11.26 10.61
N PHE A 47 7.06 -11.42 11.49
CA PHE A 47 6.15 -10.31 11.73
C PHE A 47 7.03 -9.17 12.24
N PHE A 48 7.42 -8.26 11.35
CA PHE A 48 7.89 -6.97 11.81
C PHE A 48 6.70 -6.37 12.58
N GLU A 49 6.86 -6.16 13.89
CA GLU A 49 6.05 -5.17 14.58
C GLU A 49 6.39 -3.84 13.92
N ILE A 50 5.63 -3.49 12.88
CA ILE A 50 5.66 -2.14 12.37
C ILE A 50 5.06 -1.30 13.50
N SER A 51 5.87 -0.41 14.06
CA SER A 51 5.44 0.52 15.11
C SER A 51 4.14 1.18 14.65
N LYS A 52 3.03 0.82 15.29
CA LYS A 52 1.83 1.64 15.31
C LYS A 52 2.18 2.77 16.26
N ASP A 53 2.81 3.81 15.71
CA ASP A 53 3.16 5.03 16.45
C ASP A 53 1.86 5.72 16.94
N ASN A 54 1.92 6.97 17.35
CA ASN A 54 0.72 7.80 17.58
C ASN A 54 -0.05 8.14 16.29
N ASP A 55 0.12 7.36 15.23
CA ASP A 55 -0.54 7.51 13.94
C ASP A 55 -2.05 7.36 14.07
N PRO A 56 -2.83 8.14 13.32
CA PRO A 56 -4.28 8.00 13.26
C PRO A 56 -4.72 6.62 12.75
N ILE A 57 -5.62 5.99 13.50
CA ILE A 57 -6.23 4.70 13.15
C ILE A 57 -7.70 4.90 12.78
N LEU A 58 -8.11 4.33 11.64
CA LEU A 58 -9.50 4.23 11.21
C LEU A 58 -9.99 2.79 11.35
N GLY A 59 -11.15 2.61 12.00
CA GLY A 59 -11.75 1.31 12.26
C GLY A 59 -11.32 0.70 13.60
N ASN A 60 -11.49 -0.61 13.73
CA ASN A 60 -11.16 -1.33 14.96
C ASN A 60 -9.63 -1.46 15.13
N PRO A 61 -8.98 -0.87 16.16
CA PRO A 61 -7.54 -0.99 16.37
C PRO A 61 -7.06 -2.44 16.56
N ASP A 62 -7.97 -3.32 16.99
CA ASP A 62 -7.74 -4.76 17.19
C ASP A 62 -8.14 -5.62 15.97
N ALA A 63 -8.42 -4.99 14.81
CA ALA A 63 -8.70 -5.74 13.58
C ALA A 63 -7.53 -6.69 13.25
N PRO A 64 -7.81 -7.90 12.74
CA PRO A 64 -6.80 -8.93 12.50
C PRO A 64 -5.78 -8.55 11.41
N ILE A 65 -6.09 -7.54 10.60
CA ILE A 65 -5.23 -7.02 9.53
C ILE A 65 -5.09 -5.51 9.70
N SER A 66 -3.86 -5.01 9.61
CA SER A 66 -3.55 -3.59 9.56
C SER A 66 -2.99 -3.22 8.19
N ILE A 67 -3.51 -2.15 7.61
CA ILE A 67 -2.95 -1.50 6.42
C ILE A 67 -2.32 -0.19 6.89
N ILE A 68 -1.06 0.04 6.58
CA ILE A 68 -0.40 1.33 6.80
C ILE A 68 -0.31 2.02 5.44
N GLU A 69 -1.02 3.14 5.31
CA GLU A 69 -0.98 3.99 4.12
C GLU A 69 0.04 5.10 4.33
N PHE A 70 1.04 5.15 3.45
CA PHE A 70 1.93 6.30 3.33
C PHE A 70 1.37 7.24 2.26
N SER A 71 0.98 8.46 2.64
CA SER A 71 0.24 9.34 1.74
C SER A 71 0.82 10.75 1.65
N ASP A 72 0.60 11.40 0.51
CA ASP A 72 0.94 12.79 0.25
C ASP A 72 -0.31 13.50 -0.26
N TYR A 73 -0.77 14.49 0.49
CA TYR A 73 -2.02 15.18 0.18
C TYR A 73 -2.01 15.93 -1.16
N GLN A 74 -0.86 16.31 -1.71
CA GLN A 74 -0.77 16.99 -3.02
C GLN A 74 -0.65 16.00 -4.18
N CYS A 75 -0.40 14.71 -3.90
CA CYS A 75 -0.28 13.68 -4.91
C CYS A 75 -1.64 13.33 -5.53
N GLN A 76 -1.74 13.41 -6.86
CA GLN A 76 -2.96 13.05 -7.59
C GLN A 76 -3.32 11.55 -7.47
N PHE A 77 -2.34 10.68 -7.25
CA PHE A 77 -2.59 9.24 -7.10
C PHE A 77 -3.11 8.91 -5.70
N CYS A 78 -2.64 9.61 -4.67
CA CYS A 78 -3.20 9.53 -3.32
C CYS A 78 -4.64 10.03 -3.29
N ALA A 79 -4.92 11.18 -3.94
CA ALA A 79 -6.30 11.67 -4.07
C ALA A 79 -7.21 10.68 -4.82
N ARG A 80 -6.71 10.03 -5.88
CA ARG A 80 -7.47 8.97 -6.59
C ARG A 80 -7.72 7.75 -5.69
N PHE A 81 -6.74 7.33 -4.90
CA PHE A 81 -6.93 6.26 -3.93
C PHE A 81 -8.05 6.64 -2.95
N TYR A 82 -8.01 7.85 -2.40
CA TYR A 82 -9.03 8.37 -1.50
C TYR A 82 -10.42 8.41 -2.16
N SER A 83 -10.54 8.88 -3.41
CA SER A 83 -11.85 8.98 -4.07
C SER A 83 -12.41 7.64 -4.55
N ASP A 84 -11.56 6.77 -5.10
CA ASP A 84 -12.01 5.61 -5.86
C ASP A 84 -11.90 4.30 -5.07
N THR A 85 -10.87 4.17 -4.23
CA THR A 85 -10.57 2.92 -3.51
C THR A 85 -11.06 2.97 -2.06
N MET A 86 -10.84 4.09 -1.37
CA MET A 86 -11.14 4.22 0.04
C MET A 86 -12.60 3.93 0.41
N PRO A 87 -13.64 4.33 -0.36
CA PRO A 87 -15.03 4.00 -0.03
C PRO A 87 -15.30 2.49 -0.02
N LEU A 88 -14.66 1.74 -0.92
CA LEU A 88 -14.77 0.29 -0.98
C LEU A 88 -14.04 -0.36 0.20
N LEU A 89 -12.83 0.12 0.49
CA LEU A 89 -12.04 -0.37 1.63
C LEU A 89 -12.77 -0.13 2.95
N LEU A 90 -13.35 1.06 3.12
CA LEU A 90 -14.14 1.46 4.27
C LEU A 90 -15.32 0.52 4.47
N SER A 91 -16.21 0.43 3.48
CA SER A 91 -17.47 -0.32 3.60
C SER A 91 -17.30 -1.83 3.69
N GLN A 92 -16.34 -2.42 2.96
CA GLN A 92 -16.23 -3.88 2.88
C GLN A 92 -15.31 -4.51 3.93
N TYR A 93 -14.39 -3.72 4.49
CA TYR A 93 -13.33 -4.24 5.35
C TYR A 93 -13.21 -3.48 6.67
N ILE A 94 -13.12 -2.15 6.65
CA ILE A 94 -12.87 -1.35 7.86
C ILE A 94 -14.11 -1.33 8.77
N GLU A 95 -15.28 -0.98 8.25
CA GLU A 95 -16.54 -0.96 9.02
C GLU A 95 -16.95 -2.36 9.50
N THR A 96 -16.54 -3.40 8.76
CA THR A 96 -16.78 -4.80 9.17
C THR A 96 -15.79 -5.32 10.21
N GLY A 97 -14.81 -4.51 10.62
CA GLY A 97 -13.79 -4.86 11.62
C GLY A 97 -12.73 -5.86 11.13
N LYS A 98 -12.66 -6.14 9.82
CA LYS A 98 -11.66 -7.06 9.24
C LYS A 98 -10.30 -6.41 9.09
N VAL A 99 -10.29 -5.09 8.86
CA VAL A 99 -9.09 -4.30 8.61
C VAL A 99 -9.15 -3.02 9.44
N ASN A 100 -8.01 -2.55 9.94
CA ASN A 100 -7.84 -1.12 10.25
C ASN A 100 -6.88 -0.47 9.26
N LEU A 101 -7.09 0.82 9.05
CA LEU A 101 -6.20 1.66 8.26
C LEU A 101 -5.46 2.58 9.22
N ILE A 102 -4.14 2.62 9.08
CA ILE A 102 -3.25 3.53 9.79
C ILE A 102 -2.74 4.51 8.75
N SER A 103 -3.00 5.79 8.94
CA SER A 103 -2.52 6.84 8.03
C SER A 103 -1.16 7.33 8.50
N ARG A 104 -0.20 7.43 7.58
CA ARG A 104 1.14 7.94 7.85
C ARG A 104 1.53 8.94 6.78
N ASP A 105 1.96 10.11 7.21
CA ASP A 105 2.36 11.16 6.30
C ASP A 105 3.67 10.80 5.58
N PHE A 106 3.72 11.09 4.28
CA PHE A 106 4.89 10.86 3.44
C PHE A 106 5.06 11.99 2.41
N PRO A 107 5.39 13.22 2.86
CA PRO A 107 5.43 14.38 1.98
C PRO A 107 6.59 14.32 0.99
N ILE A 108 6.29 14.29 -0.31
CA ILE A 108 7.29 14.23 -1.38
C ILE A 108 7.72 15.65 -1.78
N VAL A 109 8.38 16.33 -0.84
CA VAL A 109 8.71 17.78 -0.91
C VAL A 109 9.52 18.22 -2.15
N LYS A 110 10.17 17.28 -2.84
CA LYS A 110 10.94 17.57 -4.07
C LYS A 110 10.06 17.95 -5.26
N ILE A 111 8.81 17.46 -5.30
CA ILE A 111 7.89 17.67 -6.42
C ILE A 111 6.54 18.25 -5.97
N HIS A 112 6.25 18.20 -4.66
CA HIS A 112 5.02 18.68 -4.07
C HIS A 112 5.33 19.76 -3.02
N SER A 113 5.25 21.03 -3.42
CA SER A 113 5.57 22.19 -2.57
C SER A 113 4.65 22.33 -1.35
N ASN A 114 3.44 21.80 -1.43
CA ASN A 114 2.40 21.91 -0.41
C ASN A 114 2.27 20.61 0.42
N ALA A 115 3.04 19.56 0.12
CA ALA A 115 2.95 18.28 0.84
C ALA A 115 3.25 18.41 2.34
N MET A 116 4.36 19.08 2.69
CA MET A 116 4.75 19.29 4.08
C MET A 116 3.74 20.14 4.88
N PRO A 117 3.29 21.33 4.40
CA PRO A 117 2.30 22.10 5.16
C PRO A 117 0.94 21.39 5.31
N THR A 118 0.51 20.57 4.33
CA THR A 118 -0.72 19.78 4.49
C THR A 118 -0.58 18.66 5.51
N ALA A 119 0.57 17.99 5.57
CA ALA A 119 0.87 16.96 6.58
C ALA A 119 0.90 17.56 7.99
N LEU A 120 1.61 18.68 8.18
CA LEU A 120 1.61 19.41 9.45
C LEU A 120 0.20 19.82 9.88
N ALA A 121 -0.63 20.25 8.93
CA ALA A 121 -2.00 20.65 9.21
C ALA A 121 -2.90 19.45 9.60
N SER A 122 -2.71 18.28 8.99
CA SER A 122 -3.44 17.08 9.42
C SER A 122 -3.07 16.66 10.83
N GLU A 123 -1.80 16.76 11.23
CA GLU A 123 -1.37 16.45 12.60
C GLU A 123 -1.86 17.48 13.63
N CYS A 124 -1.91 18.77 13.25
CA CYS A 124 -2.56 19.78 14.08
C CYS A 124 -4.07 19.55 14.26
N ALA A 125 -4.74 18.92 13.29
CA ALA A 125 -6.11 18.46 13.44
C ALA A 125 -6.22 17.18 14.28
N ASN A 126 -5.23 16.27 14.16
CA ASN A 126 -5.11 15.06 14.97
C ASN A 126 -5.02 15.36 16.47
N GLU A 127 -4.24 16.38 16.84
CA GLU A 127 -4.13 16.86 18.23
C GLU A 127 -5.50 17.23 18.84
N GLN A 128 -6.47 17.58 18.00
CA GLN A 128 -7.84 17.94 18.39
C GLN A 128 -8.85 16.83 18.17
N GLY A 129 -8.41 15.63 17.77
CA GLY A 129 -9.26 14.47 17.49
C GLY A 129 -10.05 14.56 16.18
N MET A 130 -9.64 15.43 15.26
CA MET A 130 -10.34 15.74 14.00
C MET A 130 -9.53 15.33 12.77
N TYR A 131 -8.64 14.34 12.90
CA TYR A 131 -7.74 13.93 11.82
C TYR A 131 -8.51 13.52 10.57
N TRP A 132 -9.47 12.59 10.69
CA TRP A 132 -10.13 11.97 9.54
C TRP A 132 -11.00 12.96 8.75
N GLU A 133 -11.64 13.90 9.44
CA GLU A 133 -12.39 15.00 8.84
C GLU A 133 -11.46 15.96 8.08
N TYR A 134 -10.32 16.29 8.67
CA TYR A 134 -9.34 17.18 8.04
C TYR A 134 -8.63 16.51 6.85
N HIS A 135 -8.23 15.25 7.02
CA HIS A 135 -7.66 14.38 5.99
C HIS A 135 -8.61 14.28 4.78
N GLY A 136 -9.90 14.04 5.03
CA GLY A 136 -10.91 14.03 3.98
C GLY A 136 -11.05 15.39 3.29
N LYS A 137 -11.14 16.48 4.07
CA LYS A 137 -11.22 17.84 3.52
C LYS A 137 -10.05 18.16 2.59
N LEU A 138 -8.83 17.77 2.93
CA LEU A 138 -7.64 17.97 2.10
C LEU A 138 -7.79 17.26 0.75
N PHE A 139 -8.14 15.98 0.73
CA PHE A 139 -8.29 15.21 -0.51
C PHE A 139 -9.50 15.64 -1.35
N GLU A 140 -10.66 15.85 -0.73
CA GLU A 140 -11.89 16.26 -1.42
C GLU A 140 -11.75 17.60 -2.13
N THR A 141 -10.88 18.48 -1.61
CA THR A 141 -10.69 19.83 -2.14
C THR A 141 -9.34 20.03 -2.82
N GLN A 142 -8.57 18.96 -3.09
CA GLN A 142 -7.21 19.03 -3.63
C GLN A 142 -7.06 19.97 -4.83
N ASP A 143 -8.01 19.91 -5.77
CA ASP A 143 -8.00 20.75 -6.97
C ASP A 143 -8.08 22.25 -6.70
N THR A 144 -8.60 22.65 -5.53
CA THR A 144 -8.76 24.05 -5.14
C THR A 144 -7.48 24.66 -4.53
N TRP A 145 -6.57 23.83 -4.02
CA TRP A 145 -5.42 24.31 -3.24
C TRP A 145 -4.07 23.77 -3.71
N LYS A 146 -4.02 22.70 -4.52
CA LYS A 146 -2.75 22.06 -4.93
C LYS A 146 -1.77 22.96 -5.69
N GLN A 147 -2.24 24.11 -6.20
CA GLN A 147 -1.42 25.11 -6.89
C GLN A 147 -1.22 26.40 -6.07
N ASN A 148 -1.77 26.45 -4.85
CA ASN A 148 -1.65 27.63 -3.99
C ASN A 148 -0.18 27.86 -3.65
N LYS A 149 0.20 29.13 -3.64
CA LYS A 149 1.51 29.55 -3.15
C LYS A 149 1.57 29.46 -1.63
N SER A 150 2.75 29.47 -1.05
CA SER A 150 2.96 29.23 0.39
C SER A 150 2.03 30.04 1.30
N ASP A 151 1.95 31.36 1.14
CA ASP A 151 1.11 32.21 2.01
C ASP A 151 -0.39 31.90 1.85
N GLU A 152 -0.83 31.68 0.61
CA GLU A 152 -2.22 31.32 0.30
C GLU A 152 -2.58 29.93 0.84
N MET A 153 -1.62 28.99 0.79
CA MET A 153 -1.79 27.64 1.31
C MET A 153 -2.00 27.67 2.82
N ILE A 154 -1.19 28.43 3.58
CA ILE A 154 -1.37 28.55 5.04
C ILE A 154 -2.75 29.13 5.38
N LEU A 155 -3.19 30.17 4.69
CA LEU A 155 -4.53 30.75 4.88
C LEU A 155 -5.64 29.73 4.58
N THR A 156 -5.45 28.92 3.52
CA THR A 156 -6.40 27.86 3.14
C THR A 156 -6.50 26.79 4.24
N LEU A 157 -5.37 26.33 4.77
CA LEU A 157 -5.31 25.32 5.83
C LEU A 157 -6.02 25.78 7.12
N LYS A 158 -5.78 27.03 7.53
CA LYS A 158 -6.46 27.63 8.69
C LYS A 158 -7.97 27.78 8.44
N GLN A 159 -8.36 28.15 7.23
CA GLN A 159 -9.78 28.22 6.85
C GLN A 159 -10.44 26.83 6.89
N PHE A 160 -9.76 25.76 6.48
CA PHE A 160 -10.29 24.40 6.61
C PHE A 160 -10.50 23.99 8.07
N ALA A 161 -9.56 24.32 8.96
CA ALA A 161 -9.72 24.10 10.40
C ALA A 161 -10.96 24.84 10.93
N LYS A 162 -11.20 26.06 10.43
CA LYS A 162 -12.36 26.87 10.81
C LYS A 162 -13.67 26.27 10.32
N ASP A 163 -13.71 25.83 9.06
CA ASP A 163 -14.88 25.17 8.46
C ASP A 163 -15.28 23.91 9.24
N LEU A 164 -14.27 23.20 9.77
CA LEU A 164 -14.44 21.98 10.57
C LEU A 164 -14.66 22.25 12.07
N ASN A 165 -14.77 23.51 12.48
CA ASN A 165 -14.99 23.95 13.87
C ASN A 165 -13.88 23.54 14.85
N LEU A 166 -12.63 23.41 14.38
CA LEU A 166 -11.48 23.22 15.27
C LEU A 166 -11.22 24.49 16.09
N ASN A 167 -10.57 24.31 17.24
CA ASN A 167 -10.03 25.43 18.01
C ASN A 167 -8.95 26.14 17.19
N GLN A 168 -9.28 27.35 16.73
CA GLN A 168 -8.43 28.15 15.85
C GLN A 168 -7.12 28.54 16.52
N GLU A 169 -7.14 28.94 17.79
CA GLU A 169 -5.91 29.37 18.48
C GLU A 169 -4.93 28.20 18.63
N GLN A 170 -5.44 27.02 19.00
CA GLN A 170 -4.63 25.81 19.10
C GLN A 170 -4.10 25.37 17.72
N PHE A 171 -4.96 25.35 16.70
CA PHE A 171 -4.59 24.95 15.35
C PHE A 171 -3.52 25.88 14.75
N ASP A 172 -3.74 27.19 14.84
CA ASP A 172 -2.82 28.19 14.32
C ASP A 172 -1.46 28.10 15.01
N SER A 173 -1.45 28.01 16.34
CA SER A 173 -0.23 27.84 17.12
C SER A 173 0.54 26.59 16.71
N CYS A 174 -0.15 25.46 16.54
CA CYS A 174 0.45 24.20 16.09
C CYS A 174 1.07 24.32 14.68
N LEU A 175 0.32 24.88 13.72
CA LEU A 175 0.74 24.97 12.34
C LEU A 175 1.88 25.99 12.15
N ASP A 176 1.76 27.17 12.76
CA ASP A 176 2.74 28.26 12.63
C ASP A 176 4.08 27.88 13.29
N SER A 177 4.04 27.12 14.38
CA SER A 177 5.25 26.60 15.03
C SER A 177 5.83 25.35 14.35
N LYS A 178 5.11 24.75 13.40
CA LYS A 178 5.46 23.47 12.75
C LYS A 178 5.73 22.37 13.77
N LYS A 179 4.88 22.28 14.78
CA LYS A 179 5.04 21.41 15.97
C LYS A 179 5.41 19.96 15.63
N TYR A 180 4.86 19.43 14.55
CA TYR A 180 4.98 18.03 14.13
C TYR A 180 6.06 17.79 13.05
N SER A 181 6.95 18.75 12.80
CA SER A 181 7.96 18.63 11.74
C SER A 181 9.03 17.56 11.95
N GLU A 182 9.21 17.04 13.17
CA GLU A 182 10.14 15.94 13.47
C GLU A 182 9.44 14.57 13.50
N GLU A 183 8.11 14.56 13.49
CA GLU A 183 7.28 13.34 13.42
C GLU A 183 7.07 12.92 11.96
N ILE A 184 6.87 13.90 11.07
CA ILE A 184 6.71 13.76 9.61
C ILE A 184 8.06 13.65 8.90
#